data_AF-A0A654DMJ9-F1
#
_entry.id   AF-A0A654DMJ9-F1
#
_cell.length_a   1.000
_cell.length_b   1.000
_cell.length_c   1.000
_cell.angle_alpha   90.00
_cell.angle_beta   90.00
_cell.angle_gamma   90.00
#
_symmetry.space_group_name_H-M   'P 1'
#
loop_
_entity.id
_entity.type
_entity.pdbx_description
1 polymer ?
#
loop_
_entity_poly.entity_id
_entity_poly.type
_entity_poly.pdbx_seq_one_letter_code
_entity_poly.pdbx_strand_id
1 'polypeptide(L)'
;MLLWIARTVAAAPGAVTPLPVMPPAAFGAIVVGGLWLAIWRTRWRYAGLVPVAIGAVWTMATPGPDLIVTGDGRHLALRGDEGGVAILRDRTGDYVRDLLAEAGGLDGAPALLSETRRARCNRDLCWMERHVNGRVWRVLATRSLYLVPAGDLVPLCRRADVVVSERRLPRQCRGRWLTLDRTTLARTGGVRVTFATGRVAAVRAAGDAHPWIVGGEHETRQAAKGSPMLAGWLSMLPVARSDQAQP
;
A
#
# COMPACT_ATOMS: atom_id res chain seq x y z
N MET A 1 9.19 -26.09 -24.54
CA MET A 1 7.84 -26.48 -24.06
C MET A 1 7.33 -25.59 -22.94
N LEU A 2 8.04 -25.43 -21.82
CA LEU A 2 7.60 -24.53 -20.72
C LEU A 2 7.37 -23.08 -21.16
N LEU A 3 8.23 -22.51 -22.02
CA LEU A 3 8.06 -21.17 -22.60
C LEU A 3 6.84 -21.02 -23.52
N TRP A 4 6.32 -22.12 -24.07
CA TRP A 4 5.13 -22.08 -24.91
C TRP A 4 3.88 -22.08 -24.02
N ILE A 5 3.86 -22.93 -22.99
CA ILE A 5 2.80 -22.97 -21.97
C ILE A 5 2.74 -21.63 -21.21
N ALA A 6 3.88 -21.07 -20.82
CA ALA A 6 3.93 -19.77 -20.15
C ALA A 6 3.33 -18.66 -21.03
N ARG A 7 3.62 -18.67 -22.33
CA ARG A 7 3.08 -17.68 -23.28
C ARG A 7 1.60 -17.89 -23.56
N THR A 8 1.12 -19.12 -23.64
CA THR A 8 -0.31 -19.39 -23.84
C THR A 8 -1.15 -19.09 -22.60
N VAL A 9 -0.63 -19.33 -21.40
CA VAL A 9 -1.28 -18.92 -20.14
C VAL A 9 -1.26 -17.40 -20.01
N ALA A 10 -0.12 -16.74 -20.26
CA ALA A 10 -0.02 -15.28 -20.18
C ALA A 10 -0.89 -14.56 -21.23
N ALA A 11 -1.12 -15.16 -22.40
CA ALA A 11 -1.95 -14.60 -23.46
C ALA A 11 -3.45 -14.93 -23.32
N ALA A 12 -3.87 -15.71 -22.32
CA ALA A 12 -5.27 -16.02 -22.12
C ALA A 12 -6.04 -14.75 -21.68
N PRO A 13 -7.18 -14.42 -22.31
CA PRO A 13 -8.00 -13.30 -21.86
C PRO A 13 -8.45 -13.57 -20.42
N GLY A 14 -8.06 -12.68 -19.51
CA GLY A 14 -8.28 -12.84 -18.06
C GLY A 14 -7.11 -13.38 -17.25
N ALA A 15 -5.98 -13.75 -17.88
CA ALA A 15 -4.76 -14.19 -17.20
C ALA A 15 -4.17 -13.13 -16.27
N VAL A 16 -4.44 -11.87 -16.59
CA VAL A 16 -4.15 -10.70 -15.79
C VAL A 16 -5.48 -9.98 -15.58
N THR A 17 -6.46 -10.66 -14.97
CA THR A 17 -7.61 -9.94 -14.42
C THR A 17 -7.18 -9.41 -13.07
N PRO A 18 -7.06 -8.09 -12.91
CA PRO A 18 -6.74 -7.49 -11.65
C PRO A 18 -7.89 -7.66 -10.65
N LEU A 19 -7.90 -8.82 -10.00
CA LEU A 19 -8.91 -9.19 -9.02
C LEU A 19 -8.70 -8.38 -7.73
N PRO A 20 -9.79 -7.88 -7.13
CA PRO A 20 -9.75 -7.32 -5.79
C PRO A 20 -9.01 -8.28 -4.84
N VAL A 21 -8.26 -7.74 -3.88
CA VAL A 21 -7.55 -8.58 -2.90
C VAL A 21 -8.57 -9.49 -2.25
N MET A 22 -8.43 -10.78 -2.52
CA MET A 22 -9.41 -11.78 -2.15
C MET A 22 -9.58 -11.73 -0.62
N PRO A 23 -10.80 -11.55 -0.10
CA PRO A 23 -11.01 -11.58 1.34
C PRO A 23 -10.49 -12.91 1.91
N PRO A 24 -9.73 -12.91 3.02
CA PRO A 24 -9.17 -14.15 3.58
C PRO A 24 -10.27 -15.16 3.96
N ALA A 25 -11.47 -14.67 4.32
CA ALA A 25 -12.64 -15.51 4.58
C ALA A 25 -13.18 -16.20 3.30
N ALA A 26 -13.17 -15.50 2.16
CA ALA A 26 -13.60 -16.07 0.88
C ALA A 26 -12.61 -17.13 0.40
N PHE A 27 -11.31 -16.86 0.53
CA PHE A 27 -10.26 -17.85 0.29
C PHE A 27 -10.42 -19.08 1.19
N GLY A 28 -10.64 -18.88 2.49
CA GLY A 28 -10.89 -19.95 3.45
C GLY A 28 -12.10 -20.82 3.07
N ALA A 29 -13.20 -20.20 2.64
CA ALA A 29 -14.39 -20.92 2.19
C ALA A 29 -14.13 -21.79 0.95
N ILE A 30 -13.37 -21.28 -0.02
CA ILE A 30 -12.97 -22.03 -1.21
C ILE A 30 -12.04 -23.19 -0.84
N VAL A 31 -11.05 -22.96 0.02
CA VAL A 31 -10.12 -24.01 0.49
C VAL A 31 -10.86 -25.11 1.22
N VAL A 32 -11.75 -24.76 2.16
CA VAL A 32 -12.55 -25.74 2.91
C VAL A 32 -13.48 -26.51 1.96
N GLY A 33 -14.11 -25.84 1.00
CA GLY A 33 -14.96 -26.50 0.02
C GLY A 33 -14.20 -27.42 -0.93
N GLY A 34 -13.02 -27.01 -1.39
CA GLY A 34 -12.12 -27.83 -2.19
C GLY A 34 -11.60 -29.05 -1.42
N LEU A 35 -11.21 -28.85 -0.16
CA LEU A 35 -10.76 -29.92 0.73
C LEU A 35 -11.89 -30.92 1.00
N TRP A 36 -13.11 -30.44 1.22
CA TRP A 36 -14.30 -31.28 1.39
C TRP A 36 -14.56 -32.17 0.16
N LEU A 37 -14.46 -31.59 -1.03
CA LEU A 37 -14.59 -32.33 -2.30
C LEU A 37 -13.49 -33.39 -2.46
N ALA A 38 -12.28 -33.12 -1.98
CA ALA A 38 -11.14 -34.04 -2.08
C ALA A 38 -11.18 -35.19 -1.06
N ILE A 39 -11.70 -34.95 0.14
CA ILE A 39 -11.76 -35.94 1.22
C ILE A 39 -12.88 -36.97 0.98
N TRP A 40 -14.05 -36.53 0.54
CA TRP A 40 -15.23 -37.39 0.45
C TRP A 40 -15.40 -38.01 -0.95
N ARG A 41 -15.34 -39.35 -1.04
CA ARG A 41 -15.62 -40.09 -2.30
C ARG A 41 -17.11 -40.33 -2.60
N THR A 42 -17.99 -40.15 -1.61
CA THR A 42 -19.44 -40.43 -1.72
C THR A 42 -20.22 -39.17 -2.17
N ARG A 43 -21.54 -39.29 -2.43
CA ARG A 43 -22.43 -38.18 -2.84
C ARG A 43 -22.39 -36.95 -1.92
N TRP A 44 -21.90 -37.10 -0.69
CA TRP A 44 -21.64 -36.00 0.26
C TRP A 44 -20.59 -34.99 -0.23
N ARG A 45 -19.79 -35.33 -1.25
CA ARG A 45 -18.84 -34.39 -1.87
C ARG A 45 -19.55 -33.12 -2.37
N TYR A 46 -20.77 -33.22 -2.89
CA TYR A 46 -21.51 -32.09 -3.45
C TYR A 46 -21.86 -31.03 -2.40
N ALA A 47 -21.84 -31.36 -1.10
CA ALA A 47 -21.97 -30.35 -0.05
C ALA A 47 -20.81 -29.35 -0.06
N GLY A 48 -19.62 -29.73 -0.55
CA GLY A 48 -18.46 -28.85 -0.70
C GLY A 48 -18.58 -27.83 -1.84
N LEU A 49 -19.50 -28.02 -2.80
CA LEU A 49 -19.78 -27.02 -3.83
C LEU A 49 -20.46 -25.77 -3.26
N VAL A 50 -21.21 -25.91 -2.17
CA VAL A 50 -21.90 -24.79 -1.51
C VAL A 50 -20.90 -23.74 -0.98
N PRO A 51 -19.89 -24.09 -0.14
CA PRO A 51 -18.92 -23.11 0.34
C PRO A 51 -18.03 -22.56 -0.79
N VAL A 52 -17.73 -23.35 -1.84
CA VAL A 52 -17.01 -22.85 -3.03
C VAL A 52 -17.84 -21.79 -3.74
N ALA A 53 -19.13 -22.05 -4.00
CA ALA A 53 -20.02 -21.10 -4.65
C ALA A 53 -20.18 -19.82 -3.81
N ILE A 54 -20.33 -19.94 -2.49
CA ILE A 54 -20.40 -18.80 -1.57
C ILE A 54 -19.11 -17.98 -1.66
N GLY A 55 -17.93 -18.61 -1.59
CA GLY A 55 -16.66 -17.92 -1.69
C GLY A 55 -16.46 -17.21 -3.04
N ALA A 56 -16.91 -17.83 -4.14
CA ALA A 56 -16.87 -17.23 -5.47
C ALA A 56 -17.78 -15.99 -5.58
N VAL A 57 -19.04 -16.10 -5.15
CA VAL A 57 -19.99 -14.99 -5.14
C VAL A 57 -19.51 -13.85 -4.25
N TRP A 58 -18.96 -14.17 -3.08
CA TRP A 58 -18.44 -13.16 -2.16
C TRP A 58 -17.21 -12.43 -2.72
N THR A 59 -16.33 -13.15 -3.42
CA THR A 59 -15.19 -12.53 -4.10
C THR A 59 -15.66 -11.55 -5.18
N MET A 60 -16.65 -11.94 -5.97
CA MET A 60 -17.25 -11.06 -6.99
C MET A 60 -17.94 -9.83 -6.39
N ALA A 61 -18.55 -9.97 -5.21
CA ALA A 61 -19.21 -8.88 -4.51
C ALA A 61 -18.23 -7.95 -3.75
N THR A 62 -16.93 -8.27 -3.68
CA THR A 62 -15.97 -7.49 -2.91
C THR A 62 -15.57 -6.21 -3.67
N PRO A 63 -15.80 -5.01 -3.11
CA PRO A 63 -15.45 -3.76 -3.77
C PRO A 63 -13.93 -3.64 -3.95
N GLY A 64 -13.52 -3.23 -5.16
CA GLY A 64 -12.12 -2.94 -5.48
C GLY A 64 -11.58 -1.70 -4.74
N PRO A 65 -10.24 -1.55 -4.61
CA PRO A 65 -9.63 -0.41 -3.92
C PRO A 65 -9.81 0.90 -4.71
N ASP A 66 -10.34 1.94 -4.10
CA ASP A 66 -10.62 3.21 -4.79
C ASP A 66 -9.38 4.09 -4.99
N LEU A 67 -8.42 4.03 -4.06
CA LEU A 67 -7.17 4.79 -4.09
C LEU A 67 -6.00 3.87 -3.74
N ILE A 68 -4.95 3.92 -4.57
CA ILE A 68 -3.69 3.20 -4.38
C ILE A 68 -2.55 4.22 -4.40
N VAL A 69 -1.67 4.16 -3.41
CA VAL A 69 -0.53 5.06 -3.26
C VAL A 69 0.74 4.22 -3.13
N THR A 70 1.77 4.56 -3.89
CA THR A 70 3.07 3.88 -3.81
C THR A 70 3.83 4.28 -2.54
N GLY A 71 4.75 3.43 -2.07
CA GLY A 71 5.48 3.66 -0.81
C GLY A 71 6.42 4.87 -0.79
N ASP A 72 6.71 5.44 -1.96
CA ASP A 72 7.44 6.70 -2.12
C ASP A 72 6.52 7.93 -2.23
N GLY A 73 5.20 7.73 -2.35
CA GLY A 73 4.20 8.79 -2.48
C GLY A 73 4.25 9.55 -3.81
N ARG A 74 5.08 9.10 -4.76
CA ARG A 74 5.30 9.76 -6.05
C ARG A 74 4.26 9.37 -7.10
N HIS A 75 3.66 8.19 -6.93
CA HIS A 75 2.58 7.71 -7.78
C HIS A 75 1.36 7.39 -6.93
N LEU A 76 0.21 7.79 -7.44
CA LEU A 76 -1.07 7.36 -6.94
C LEU A 76 -1.98 7.07 -8.13
N ALA A 77 -2.87 6.14 -7.88
CA ALA A 77 -3.90 5.65 -8.79
C ALA A 77 -5.24 5.84 -8.10
N LEU A 78 -6.14 6.58 -8.72
CA LEU A 78 -7.47 6.84 -8.19
C LEU A 78 -8.50 6.26 -9.18
N ARG A 79 -9.32 5.29 -8.76
CA ARG A 79 -10.29 4.59 -9.62
C ARG A 79 -11.50 5.45 -9.98
N GLY A 80 -11.69 5.69 -11.28
CA GLY A 80 -12.74 6.44 -11.95
C GLY A 80 -14.15 6.06 -11.52
N ASP A 81 -15.10 6.99 -11.63
CA ASP A 81 -16.52 6.66 -11.54
C ASP A 81 -16.93 5.77 -12.73
N GLU A 82 -16.19 5.85 -13.84
CA GLU A 82 -16.26 4.96 -15.02
C GLU A 82 -15.19 3.84 -14.96
N GLY A 83 -14.60 3.57 -13.80
CA GLY A 83 -13.55 2.56 -13.60
C GLY A 83 -12.12 3.03 -13.92
N GLY A 84 -11.93 4.11 -14.69
CA GLY A 84 -10.61 4.60 -15.12
C GLY A 84 -9.66 5.00 -13.98
N VAL A 85 -8.53 4.30 -13.83
CA VAL A 85 -7.44 4.62 -12.90
C VAL A 85 -6.66 5.77 -13.47
N ALA A 86 -6.58 6.85 -12.69
CA ALA A 86 -5.93 8.05 -13.14
C ALA A 86 -4.59 8.24 -12.39
N ILE A 87 -3.50 8.43 -13.14
CA ILE A 87 -2.13 8.55 -12.61
C ILE A 87 -1.69 10.02 -12.55
N LEU A 88 -1.03 10.40 -11.46
CA LEU A 88 -0.71 11.80 -11.12
C LEU A 88 0.40 12.44 -11.99
N ARG A 89 1.29 11.63 -12.56
CA ARG A 89 2.51 12.12 -13.23
C ARG A 89 2.66 11.58 -14.65
N ASP A 90 2.87 12.51 -15.58
CA ASP A 90 2.94 12.28 -17.02
C ASP A 90 4.20 11.49 -17.44
N ARG A 91 5.34 11.73 -16.76
CA ARG A 91 6.58 10.96 -16.93
C ARG A 91 6.67 9.73 -16.02
N THR A 92 5.62 8.93 -15.99
CA THR A 92 5.66 7.61 -15.37
C THR A 92 6.04 6.61 -16.46
N GLY A 93 7.21 5.96 -16.32
CA GLY A 93 7.66 4.95 -17.29
C GLY A 93 6.66 3.80 -17.41
N ASP A 94 6.62 3.18 -18.59
CA ASP A 94 5.56 2.23 -19.00
C ASP A 94 5.31 1.13 -17.96
N TYR A 95 6.36 0.61 -17.33
CA TYR A 95 6.26 -0.39 -16.25
C TYR A 95 5.38 0.03 -15.05
N VAL A 96 5.48 1.29 -14.60
CA VAL A 96 4.69 1.76 -13.45
C VAL A 96 3.25 2.05 -13.87
N ARG A 97 3.01 2.37 -15.14
CA ARG A 97 1.65 2.51 -15.68
C ARG A 97 0.94 1.15 -15.68
N ASP A 98 1.62 0.11 -16.17
CA ASP A 98 1.09 -1.26 -16.22
C ASP A 98 0.83 -1.81 -14.81
N LEU A 99 1.79 -1.65 -13.89
CA LEU A 99 1.63 -2.07 -12.49
C LEU A 99 0.44 -1.42 -11.79
N LEU A 100 0.17 -0.14 -12.06
CA LEU A 100 -0.94 0.59 -11.44
C LEU A 100 -2.29 0.26 -12.08
N ALA A 101 -2.34 -0.01 -13.38
CA ALA A 101 -3.53 -0.52 -14.05
C ALA A 101 -3.92 -1.90 -13.49
N GLU A 102 -2.92 -2.76 -13.31
CA GLU A 102 -3.09 -4.09 -12.75
C GLU A 102 -3.38 -4.07 -11.23
N ALA A 103 -2.73 -3.22 -10.44
CA ALA A 103 -3.15 -3.05 -9.04
C ALA A 103 -4.57 -2.47 -8.92
N GLY A 104 -4.97 -1.70 -9.94
CA GLY A 104 -6.19 -0.91 -10.00
C GLY A 104 -7.37 -1.58 -10.67
N GLY A 105 -7.30 -2.83 -11.12
CA GLY A 105 -8.49 -3.50 -11.66
C GLY A 105 -8.85 -3.20 -13.12
N LEU A 106 -7.90 -2.75 -13.96
CA LEU A 106 -8.17 -2.36 -15.35
C LEU A 106 -7.62 -3.31 -16.41
N ASP A 107 -8.40 -3.54 -17.47
CA ASP A 107 -7.98 -4.17 -18.73
C ASP A 107 -7.54 -3.13 -19.80
N GLY A 108 -6.89 -2.04 -19.41
CA GLY A 108 -6.49 -0.97 -20.34
C GLY A 108 -5.56 0.09 -19.76
N ALA A 109 -4.98 0.91 -20.65
CA ALA A 109 -4.01 1.95 -20.28
C ALA A 109 -4.67 2.99 -19.32
N PRO A 110 -4.04 3.29 -18.18
CA PRO A 110 -4.60 4.23 -17.21
C PRO A 110 -4.61 5.65 -17.80
N ALA A 111 -5.77 6.29 -17.77
CA ALA A 111 -5.91 7.68 -18.22
C ALA A 111 -5.08 8.63 -17.33
N LEU A 112 -4.66 9.78 -17.84
CA LEU A 112 -4.00 10.77 -16.98
C LEU A 112 -5.01 11.50 -16.10
N LEU A 113 -4.66 11.71 -14.82
CA LEU A 113 -5.45 12.55 -13.92
C LEU A 113 -5.63 13.97 -14.47
N SER A 114 -4.64 14.50 -15.20
CA SER A 114 -4.70 15.84 -15.79
C SER A 114 -5.79 16.01 -16.86
N GLU A 115 -6.30 14.93 -17.43
CA GLU A 115 -7.30 14.96 -18.50
C GLU A 115 -8.72 14.65 -17.99
N THR A 116 -8.84 14.25 -16.71
CA THR A 116 -10.13 13.93 -16.11
C THR A 116 -10.82 15.20 -15.63
N ARG A 117 -12.06 15.45 -16.09
CA ARG A 117 -12.88 16.64 -15.72
C ARG A 117 -13.08 16.87 -14.21
N ARG A 118 -12.85 15.85 -13.37
CA ARG A 118 -12.99 15.88 -11.89
C ARG A 118 -11.66 16.04 -11.14
N ALA A 119 -10.57 16.28 -11.85
CA ALA A 119 -9.27 16.59 -11.26
C ALA A 119 -8.82 17.98 -11.69
N ARG A 120 -8.49 18.83 -10.70
CA ARG A 120 -7.89 20.15 -10.92
C ARG A 120 -6.43 20.06 -10.52
N CYS A 121 -5.58 19.77 -11.49
CA CYS A 121 -4.15 19.73 -11.29
C CYS A 121 -3.50 21.03 -11.78
N ASN A 122 -2.63 21.62 -10.96
CA ASN A 122 -1.63 22.58 -11.42
C ASN A 122 -0.25 21.91 -11.48
N ARG A 123 0.84 22.68 -11.54
CA ARG A 123 2.20 22.15 -11.59
C ARG A 123 2.61 21.43 -10.30
N ASP A 124 2.13 21.89 -9.15
CA ASP A 124 2.65 21.47 -7.84
C ASP A 124 1.67 20.63 -7.01
N LEU A 125 0.38 20.78 -7.28
CA LEU A 125 -0.74 20.19 -6.55
C LEU A 125 -1.76 19.62 -7.52
N CYS A 126 -2.40 18.52 -7.14
CA CYS A 126 -3.63 18.07 -7.77
C CYS A 126 -4.72 17.87 -6.75
N TRP A 127 -5.89 18.43 -7.05
CA TRP A 127 -7.13 18.24 -6.31
C TRP A 127 -8.02 17.28 -7.08
N MET A 128 -8.49 16.23 -6.42
CA MET A 128 -9.31 15.18 -7.04
C MET A 128 -10.51 14.87 -6.16
N GLU A 129 -11.62 14.50 -6.77
CA GLU A 129 -12.85 14.15 -6.06
C GLU A 129 -13.32 12.75 -6.43
N ARG A 130 -13.80 12.01 -5.41
CA ARG A 130 -14.41 10.69 -5.57
C ARG A 130 -15.76 10.60 -4.93
N HIS A 131 -16.74 10.11 -5.70
CA HIS A 131 -18.09 9.92 -5.24
C HIS A 131 -18.29 8.44 -4.92
N VAL A 132 -18.48 8.13 -3.65
CA VAL A 132 -18.71 6.76 -3.19
C VAL A 132 -19.83 6.78 -2.17
N ASN A 133 -20.87 5.96 -2.39
CA ASN A 133 -22.05 5.87 -1.52
C ASN A 133 -22.71 7.25 -1.24
N GLY A 134 -22.78 8.12 -2.24
CA GLY A 134 -23.32 9.48 -2.10
C GLY A 134 -22.44 10.47 -1.33
N ARG A 135 -21.25 10.06 -0.87
CA ARG A 135 -20.26 10.91 -0.21
C ARG A 135 -19.17 11.33 -1.21
N VAL A 136 -18.80 12.61 -1.16
CA VAL A 136 -17.65 13.15 -1.88
C VAL A 136 -16.41 13.08 -1.00
N TRP A 137 -15.39 12.36 -1.47
CA TRP A 137 -14.05 12.28 -0.89
C TRP A 137 -13.11 13.19 -1.67
N ARG A 138 -12.49 14.15 -0.99
CA ARG A 138 -11.53 15.08 -1.58
C ARG A 138 -10.11 14.59 -1.32
N VAL A 139 -9.36 14.36 -2.39
CA VAL A 139 -7.98 13.90 -2.34
C VAL A 139 -7.07 15.01 -2.87
N LEU A 140 -6.16 15.49 -2.02
CA LEU A 140 -5.13 16.45 -2.38
C LEU A 140 -3.79 15.72 -2.50
N ALA A 141 -3.09 15.90 -3.61
CA ALA A 141 -1.78 15.29 -3.83
C ALA A 141 -0.74 16.29 -4.32
N THR A 142 0.50 16.17 -3.86
CA THR A 142 1.62 16.96 -4.40
C THR A 142 2.19 16.32 -5.67
N ARG A 143 2.36 17.08 -6.75
CA ARG A 143 2.88 16.61 -8.05
C ARG A 143 4.37 16.86 -8.29
N SER A 144 4.95 17.77 -7.52
CA SER A 144 6.25 18.39 -7.78
C SER A 144 7.11 18.38 -6.54
N LEU A 145 8.43 18.55 -6.72
CA LEU A 145 9.40 18.71 -5.64
C LEU A 145 9.51 20.17 -5.14
N TYR A 146 8.94 21.15 -5.85
CA TYR A 146 8.96 22.56 -5.43
C TYR A 146 8.16 22.80 -4.16
N LEU A 147 8.76 23.45 -3.16
CA LEU A 147 8.11 23.74 -1.88
C LEU A 147 6.98 24.77 -2.07
N VAL A 148 5.75 24.34 -1.81
CA VAL A 148 4.61 25.24 -1.68
C VAL A 148 4.68 25.85 -0.28
N PRO A 149 4.58 27.19 -0.13
CA PRO A 149 4.58 27.84 1.17
C PRO A 149 3.51 27.25 2.10
N ALA A 150 3.86 27.08 3.38
CA ALA A 150 2.95 26.47 4.35
C ALA A 150 1.63 27.25 4.52
N GLY A 151 1.68 28.57 4.38
CA GLY A 151 0.50 29.44 4.45
C GLY A 151 -0.57 29.10 3.41
N ASP A 152 -0.15 28.69 2.20
CA ASP A 152 -1.06 28.33 1.10
C ASP A 152 -1.45 26.85 1.17
N LEU A 153 -0.53 25.99 1.58
CA LEU A 153 -0.73 24.55 1.61
C LEU A 153 -1.65 24.10 2.76
N VAL A 154 -1.46 24.63 3.97
CA VAL A 154 -2.19 24.19 5.18
C VAL A 154 -3.71 24.35 5.05
N PRO A 155 -4.26 25.48 4.53
CA PRO A 155 -5.69 25.61 4.29
C PRO A 155 -6.25 24.57 3.33
N LEU A 156 -5.50 24.18 2.30
CA LEU A 156 -5.89 23.14 1.35
C LEU A 156 -5.92 21.77 2.01
N CYS A 157 -4.91 21.45 2.82
CA CYS A 157 -4.86 20.18 3.56
C CYS A 157 -6.10 20.00 4.45
N ARG A 158 -6.52 21.06 5.16
CA ARG A 158 -7.69 21.01 6.07
C ARG A 158 -9.03 20.84 5.33
N ARG A 159 -9.09 21.15 4.05
CA ARG A 159 -10.29 20.96 3.21
C ARG A 159 -10.33 19.58 2.54
N ALA A 160 -9.18 18.93 2.41
CA ALA A 160 -9.06 17.60 1.84
C ALA A 160 -9.35 16.52 2.89
N ASP A 161 -10.01 15.44 2.48
CA ASP A 161 -10.22 14.27 3.32
C ASP A 161 -8.96 13.40 3.38
N VAL A 162 -8.30 13.24 2.23
CA VAL A 162 -7.03 12.53 2.10
C VAL A 162 -5.98 13.47 1.53
N VAL A 163 -4.82 13.55 2.17
CA VAL A 163 -3.66 14.29 1.67
C VAL A 163 -2.53 13.32 1.38
N VAL A 164 -1.95 13.37 0.18
CA VAL A 164 -0.84 12.53 -0.27
C VAL A 164 0.35 13.41 -0.65
N SER A 165 1.54 13.10 -0.13
CA SER A 165 2.75 13.81 -0.53
C SER A 165 3.99 12.92 -0.52
N GLU A 166 4.81 13.06 -1.56
CA GLU A 166 6.17 12.50 -1.63
C GLU A 166 7.15 13.19 -0.65
N ARG A 167 6.71 14.25 0.04
CA ARG A 167 7.52 15.05 0.97
C ARG A 167 6.98 14.95 2.40
N ARG A 168 7.82 15.34 3.36
CA ARG A 168 7.38 15.53 4.75
C ARG A 168 6.54 16.80 4.80
N LEU A 169 5.27 16.66 5.18
CA LEU A 169 4.37 17.80 5.31
C LEU A 169 4.61 18.50 6.66
N PRO A 170 4.39 19.83 6.73
CA PRO A 170 4.41 20.54 8.00
C PRO A 170 3.34 19.98 8.94
N ARG A 171 3.59 19.99 10.25
CA ARG A 171 2.72 19.36 11.25
C ARG A 171 1.26 19.85 11.20
N GLN A 172 1.05 21.08 10.74
CA GLN A 172 -0.26 21.73 10.64
C GLN A 172 -1.03 21.33 9.37
N CYS A 173 -0.37 20.77 8.35
CA CYS A 173 -1.01 20.25 7.15
C CYS A 173 -1.43 18.79 7.40
N ARG A 174 -2.70 18.61 7.75
CA ARG A 174 -3.33 17.29 7.89
C ARG A 174 -4.66 17.26 7.16
N GLY A 175 -4.90 16.18 6.42
CA GLY A 175 -6.22 15.85 5.89
C GLY A 175 -7.21 15.57 7.01
N ARG A 176 -8.50 15.67 6.71
CA ARG A 176 -9.59 15.42 7.68
C ARG A 176 -9.64 13.98 8.15
N TRP A 177 -9.20 13.04 7.32
CA TRP A 177 -9.26 11.62 7.62
C TRP A 177 -7.89 10.94 7.54
N LEU A 178 -7.16 11.12 6.43
CA LEU A 178 -5.89 10.41 6.21
C LEU A 178 -4.83 11.35 5.65
N THR A 179 -3.61 11.27 6.18
CA THR A 179 -2.45 12.00 5.65
C THR A 179 -1.33 11.01 5.38
N LEU A 180 -0.99 10.85 4.10
CA LEU A 180 0.07 9.98 3.58
C LEU A 180 1.23 10.85 3.09
N ASP A 181 2.07 11.28 4.03
CA ASP A 181 3.29 12.00 3.73
C ASP A 181 4.50 11.04 3.68
N ARG A 182 5.68 11.53 3.29
CA ARG A 182 6.91 10.71 3.21
C ARG A 182 7.21 9.96 4.51
N THR A 183 6.86 10.53 5.66
CA THR A 183 7.17 9.94 6.97
C THR A 183 6.24 8.78 7.30
N THR A 184 4.98 8.92 6.90
CA THR A 184 3.96 7.90 7.06
C THR A 184 4.22 6.76 6.08
N LEU A 185 4.45 7.07 4.81
CA LEU A 185 4.74 6.10 3.76
C LEU A 185 6.07 5.37 3.97
N ALA A 186 7.08 6.00 4.58
CA ALA A 186 8.30 5.31 5.00
C ALA A 186 8.02 4.17 5.99
N ARG A 187 7.04 4.33 6.89
CA ARG A 187 6.64 3.31 7.86
C ARG A 187 5.68 2.28 7.26
N THR A 188 4.65 2.74 6.56
CA THR A 188 3.57 1.88 6.05
C THR A 188 3.91 1.21 4.72
N GLY A 189 4.89 1.72 3.98
CA GLY A 189 5.07 1.37 2.58
C GLY A 189 3.91 1.90 1.73
N GLY A 190 3.60 1.21 0.63
CA GLY A 190 2.43 1.52 -0.20
C GLY A 190 1.13 1.34 0.57
N VAL A 191 0.11 2.10 0.19
CA VAL A 191 -1.19 2.13 0.88
C VAL A 191 -2.32 2.00 -0.12
N ARG A 192 -3.32 1.21 0.25
CA ARG A 192 -4.59 1.05 -0.46
C ARG A 192 -5.73 1.54 0.41
N VAL A 193 -6.65 2.26 -0.19
CA VAL A 193 -7.80 2.85 0.48
C VAL A 193 -9.07 2.46 -0.26
N THR A 194 -10.04 1.96 0.49
CA THR A 194 -11.39 1.63 -0.01
C THR A 194 -12.37 2.59 0.65
N PHE A 195 -12.84 3.60 -0.09
CA PHE A 195 -13.69 4.66 0.42
C PHE A 195 -15.09 4.16 0.79
N ALA A 196 -15.59 3.13 0.10
CA ALA A 196 -16.90 2.55 0.37
C ALA A 196 -17.03 2.01 1.81
N THR A 197 -15.94 1.43 2.33
CA THR A 197 -15.88 0.82 3.67
C THR A 197 -15.01 1.61 4.65
N GLY A 198 -14.31 2.65 4.18
CA GLY A 198 -13.31 3.38 4.97
C GLY A 198 -12.09 2.54 5.37
N ARG A 199 -11.82 1.42 4.70
CA ARG A 199 -10.67 0.56 5.03
C ARG A 199 -9.39 1.09 4.41
N VAL A 200 -8.32 1.12 5.21
CA VAL A 200 -6.96 1.44 4.79
C VAL A 200 -6.10 0.20 5.02
N ALA A 201 -5.44 -0.28 3.98
CA ALA A 201 -4.50 -1.39 4.03
C ALA A 201 -3.12 -0.90 3.60
N ALA A 202 -2.11 -1.15 4.43
CA ALA A 202 -0.73 -0.80 4.15
C ALA A 202 0.07 -2.06 3.80
N VAL A 203 1.15 -1.90 3.02
CA VAL A 203 2.07 -3.00 2.72
C VAL A 203 2.77 -3.49 3.98
N ARG A 204 3.15 -2.59 4.88
CA ARG A 204 3.74 -2.92 6.17
C ARG A 204 2.71 -2.67 7.27
N ALA A 205 2.30 -3.75 7.93
CA ALA A 205 1.47 -3.67 9.13
C ALA A 205 2.34 -3.65 10.40
N ALA A 206 1.80 -3.10 11.49
CA ALA A 206 2.45 -3.23 12.79
C ALA A 206 2.43 -4.70 13.23
N GLY A 207 3.58 -5.25 13.60
CA GLY A 207 3.73 -6.67 13.95
C GLY A 207 3.88 -7.61 12.75
N ASP A 208 4.13 -7.07 11.57
CA ASP A 208 4.40 -7.87 10.38
C ASP A 208 5.76 -8.58 10.50
N ALA A 209 5.70 -9.91 10.67
CA ALA A 209 6.86 -10.77 10.94
C ALA A 209 7.38 -11.49 9.68
N HIS A 210 6.99 -11.05 8.47
CA HIS A 210 7.45 -11.69 7.25
C HIS A 210 8.98 -11.57 7.11
N PRO A 211 9.71 -12.68 6.82
CA PRO A 211 11.18 -12.71 6.78
C PRO A 211 11.84 -11.73 5.79
N TRP A 212 11.11 -11.29 4.77
CA TRP A 212 11.59 -10.34 3.75
C TRP A 212 11.35 -8.88 4.11
N ILE A 213 10.70 -8.59 5.23
CA ILE A 213 10.60 -7.23 5.76
C ILE A 213 11.89 -6.97 6.54
N VAL A 214 12.80 -6.22 5.90
CA VAL A 214 14.07 -5.84 6.50
C VAL A 214 13.80 -4.86 7.64
N GLY A 215 13.60 -5.41 8.83
CA GLY A 215 13.09 -4.71 10.01
C GLY A 215 13.49 -5.40 11.31
N GLY A 216 14.79 -5.46 11.60
CA GLY A 216 15.32 -5.29 12.96
C GLY A 216 15.60 -6.52 13.83
N GLU A 217 15.15 -7.73 13.51
CA GLU A 217 15.34 -8.87 14.43
C GLU A 217 16.68 -9.60 14.30
N HIS A 218 17.32 -9.55 13.12
CA HIS A 218 18.65 -10.13 12.95
C HIS A 218 19.76 -9.27 13.58
N GLU A 219 19.66 -7.94 13.49
CA GLU A 219 20.70 -7.02 13.99
C GLU A 219 20.70 -6.92 15.52
N THR A 220 19.53 -6.97 16.16
CA THR A 220 19.42 -6.99 17.65
C THR A 220 19.94 -8.31 18.24
N ARG A 221 19.69 -9.47 17.60
CA ARG A 221 20.29 -10.74 18.04
C ARG A 221 21.80 -10.80 17.83
N GLN A 222 22.34 -10.15 16.80
CA GLN A 222 23.78 -10.11 16.54
C GLN A 222 24.51 -9.15 17.48
N ALA A 223 23.92 -7.98 17.78
CA ALA A 223 24.45 -7.05 18.79
C ALA A 223 24.44 -7.66 20.20
N ALA A 224 23.39 -8.39 20.57
CA ALA A 224 23.31 -9.08 21.88
C ALA A 224 24.31 -10.26 22.01
N LYS A 225 24.78 -10.83 20.89
CA LYS A 225 25.75 -11.94 20.88
C LYS A 225 27.21 -11.47 20.81
N GLY A 226 27.46 -10.18 20.60
CA GLY A 226 28.78 -9.61 20.33
C GLY A 226 29.57 -9.08 21.53
N SER A 227 29.14 -9.27 22.78
CA SER A 227 29.91 -8.77 23.94
C SER A 227 29.95 -9.71 25.15
N PRO A 228 30.70 -10.82 25.09
CA PRO A 228 31.24 -11.46 26.29
C PRO A 228 32.73 -11.13 26.54
N MET A 229 33.46 -10.53 25.58
CA MET A 229 34.93 -10.42 25.68
C MET A 229 35.48 -9.13 26.31
N LEU A 230 34.69 -8.06 26.43
CA LEU A 230 35.17 -6.77 26.95
C LEU A 230 34.93 -6.57 28.46
N ALA A 231 34.13 -7.42 29.11
CA ALA A 231 33.88 -7.32 30.55
C ALA A 231 35.05 -7.79 31.43
N GLY A 232 35.99 -8.58 30.88
CA GLY A 232 37.13 -9.12 31.64
C GLY A 232 38.35 -8.19 31.72
N TRP A 233 38.46 -7.20 30.83
CA TRP A 233 39.66 -6.34 30.74
C TRP A 233 39.60 -5.09 31.62
N LEU A 234 38.41 -4.59 31.96
CA LEU A 234 38.27 -3.39 32.80
C LEU A 234 38.55 -3.63 34.30
N SER A 235 38.57 -4.88 34.77
CA SER A 235 38.87 -5.22 36.17
C SER A 235 40.36 -5.38 36.48
N MET A 236 41.26 -5.19 35.50
CA MET A 236 42.71 -5.34 35.65
C MET A 236 43.50 -4.03 35.59
N LEU A 237 42.84 -2.88 35.44
CA LEU A 237 43.54 -1.58 35.41
C LEU A 237 43.73 -1.03 36.84
N PRO A 238 44.98 -0.85 37.30
CA PRO A 238 45.24 -0.25 38.60
C PRO A 238 44.85 1.23 38.59
N VAL A 239 44.08 1.63 39.61
CA VAL A 239 43.69 3.02 39.87
C VAL A 239 44.96 3.82 40.20
N ALA A 240 45.43 4.63 39.26
CA ALA A 240 46.49 5.61 39.49
C ALA A 240 45.91 6.79 40.30
N ARG A 241 46.40 6.94 41.53
CA ARG A 241 46.10 8.04 42.45
C ARG A 241 46.97 9.24 42.04
N SER A 242 46.39 10.30 41.50
CA SER A 242 47.12 11.55 41.23
C SER A 242 46.89 12.53 42.39
N ASP A 243 47.94 12.70 43.18
CA ASP A 243 48.12 13.82 44.12
C ASP A 243 48.23 15.16 43.36
N GLN A 244 47.63 16.19 43.97
CA GLN A 244 48.06 17.59 44.12
C GLN A 244 48.81 18.29 42.97
N ALA A 245 48.30 19.46 42.54
CA ALA A 245 48.95 20.75 42.79
C ALA A 245 48.16 21.93 42.16
N GLN A 246 47.70 22.82 43.04
CA GLN A 246 47.51 24.26 42.80
C GLN A 246 48.89 24.95 42.88
N PRO A 247 49.11 26.24 42.53
CA PRO A 247 48.21 27.39 42.66
C PRO A 247 47.65 27.98 41.36
#